data_AF-A0A1M2ZJU2-F1
#
_entry.id   AF-A0A1M2ZJU2-F1
#
_cell.length_a   1.000
_cell.length_b   1.000
_cell.length_c   1.000
_cell.angle_alpha   90.00
_cell.angle_beta   90.00
_cell.angle_gamma   90.00
#
_symmetry.space_group_name_H-M   'P 1'
#
loop_
_entity.id
_entity.type
_entity.pdbx_description
1 polymer ?
#
loop_
_entity_poly.entity_id
_entity_poly.type
_entity_poly.pdbx_seq_one_letter_code
_entity_poly.pdbx_strand_id
1 'polypeptide(L)'
;MQYADIPYQSHKKKVKWWFCWPVTLAIFVLFWPVGIFFVWKRVSCDKDSIMIGGRILLFAGIFLLFMGTIAIIAGPEDPSQAVTGRLQYFVLFICSGVALTLIGIKNIKKAKRIKKYMDLIIHLGIRSLTKIAAVSGISPDLVEKDIPKMLDKGFLPGAYMNDVRKELVIPDTGFEYEAYPQHYQFSVQCKNCGANNTVTYGFPAYCEYCSSLINNAPY
;
A
#
# COMPACT_ATOMS: atom_id res chain seq x y z
N MET A 1 8.56 -38.46 11.01
CA MET A 1 7.80 -37.55 11.89
C MET A 1 6.74 -36.88 11.03
N GLN A 2 5.48 -37.25 11.23
CA GLN A 2 4.32 -36.67 10.52
C GLN A 2 4.23 -35.19 10.86
N TYR A 3 4.35 -34.32 9.85
CA TYR A 3 3.93 -32.93 9.97
C TYR A 3 2.41 -32.95 10.12
N ALA A 4 1.92 -32.57 11.29
CA ALA A 4 0.50 -32.40 11.53
C ALA A 4 -0.04 -31.32 10.59
N ASP A 5 -1.08 -31.66 9.83
CA ASP A 5 -1.88 -30.72 9.05
C ASP A 5 -2.47 -29.69 10.02
N ILE A 6 -1.86 -28.51 10.10
CA ILE A 6 -2.46 -27.36 10.80
C ILE A 6 -3.48 -26.79 9.81
N PRO A 7 -4.80 -26.94 10.04
CA PRO A 7 -5.80 -26.37 9.14
C PRO A 7 -5.66 -24.84 9.16
N TYR A 8 -5.20 -24.28 8.04
CA TYR A 8 -5.13 -22.84 7.87
C TYR A 8 -6.55 -22.27 7.75
N GLN A 9 -7.05 -21.76 8.86
CA GLN A 9 -8.17 -20.82 8.86
C GLN A 9 -7.64 -19.52 8.26
N SER A 10 -7.96 -19.25 6.98
CA SER A 10 -7.78 -17.91 6.43
C SER A 10 -8.67 -16.97 7.25
N HIS A 11 -8.10 -16.35 8.28
CA HIS A 11 -8.73 -15.24 8.98
C HIS A 11 -8.69 -14.01 8.05
N LYS A 12 -9.31 -14.11 6.86
CA LYS A 12 -9.98 -12.95 6.25
C LYS A 12 -11.02 -12.56 7.30
N LYS A 13 -10.66 -11.67 8.24
CA LYS A 13 -11.64 -11.01 9.10
C LYS A 13 -12.63 -10.38 8.14
N LYS A 14 -13.77 -11.04 7.91
CA LYS A 14 -14.83 -10.55 7.04
C LYS A 14 -15.20 -9.18 7.57
N VAL A 15 -14.76 -8.14 6.86
CA VAL A 15 -15.04 -6.77 7.24
C VAL A 15 -16.56 -6.65 7.21
N LYS A 16 -17.17 -6.31 8.35
CA LYS A 16 -18.64 -6.20 8.43
C LYS A 16 -19.12 -5.26 7.33
N TRP A 17 -20.27 -5.52 6.72
CA TRP A 17 -20.81 -4.75 5.59
C TRP A 17 -20.89 -3.22 5.84
N TRP A 18 -21.04 -2.81 7.09
CA TRP A 18 -21.01 -1.40 7.52
C TRP A 18 -19.62 -0.73 7.40
N PHE A 19 -18.57 -1.53 7.19
CA PHE A 19 -17.25 -1.11 6.74
C PHE A 19 -17.15 -1.33 5.21
N CYS A 20 -18.10 -0.84 4.42
CA CYS A 20 -17.89 -0.68 2.98
C CYS A 20 -17.20 0.67 2.70
N TRP A 21 -16.37 0.75 1.66
CA TRP A 21 -15.64 1.98 1.30
C TRP A 21 -16.55 3.21 1.16
N PRO A 22 -17.73 3.12 0.51
CA PRO A 22 -18.69 4.21 0.45
C PRO A 22 -19.23 4.63 1.82
N VAL A 23 -19.45 3.69 2.74
CA VAL A 23 -19.94 3.98 4.09
C VAL A 23 -18.86 4.68 4.91
N THR A 24 -17.61 4.25 4.79
CA THR A 24 -16.47 4.92 5.45
C THR A 24 -16.30 6.35 4.91
N LEU A 25 -16.47 6.55 3.61
CA LEU A 25 -16.45 7.87 2.97
C LEU A 25 -17.62 8.74 3.44
N ALA A 26 -18.84 8.21 3.49
CA ALA A 26 -20.02 8.93 3.92
C ALA A 26 -19.93 9.38 5.39
N ILE A 27 -19.45 8.50 6.29
CA ILE A 27 -19.20 8.85 7.70
C ILE A 27 -18.09 9.91 7.80
N PHE A 28 -17.09 9.88 6.93
CA PHE A 28 -16.06 10.91 6.89
C PHE A 28 -16.59 12.27 6.44
N VAL A 29 -17.50 12.31 5.48
CA VAL A 29 -18.09 13.58 5.02
C VAL A 29 -19.08 14.14 6.06
N LEU A 30 -19.93 13.29 6.64
CA LEU A 30 -20.95 13.71 7.61
C LEU A 30 -20.37 13.95 9.02
N PHE A 31 -19.34 13.20 9.39
CA PHE A 31 -18.80 13.13 10.74
C PHE A 31 -17.28 12.94 10.70
N TRP A 32 -16.58 13.94 10.16
CA TRP A 32 -15.15 13.89 9.84
C TRP A 32 -14.21 13.35 10.94
N PRO A 33 -14.40 13.60 12.27
CA PRO A 33 -13.52 13.04 13.30
C PRO A 33 -13.72 11.52 13.44
N VAL A 34 -14.97 11.06 13.34
CA VAL A 34 -15.33 9.65 13.39
C VAL A 34 -14.88 8.95 12.10
N GLY A 35 -14.98 9.62 10.95
CA GLY A 35 -14.46 9.12 9.69
C GLY A 35 -12.96 8.80 9.74
N ILE A 36 -12.15 9.71 10.30
CA ILE A 36 -10.69 9.49 10.46
C ILE A 36 -10.43 8.23 11.29
N PHE A 37 -11.13 8.08 12.41
CA PHE A 37 -11.01 6.90 13.28
C PHE A 37 -11.38 5.60 12.55
N PHE A 38 -12.47 5.60 11.78
CA PHE A 38 -12.90 4.44 11.01
C PHE A 38 -11.91 4.08 9.91
N VAL A 39 -11.37 5.05 9.18
CA VAL A 39 -10.33 4.81 8.17
C VAL A 39 -9.07 4.24 8.83
N TRP A 40 -8.62 4.80 9.95
CA TRP A 40 -7.47 4.29 10.69
C TRP A 40 -7.67 2.85 11.15
N LYS A 41 -8.83 2.54 11.73
CA LYS A 41 -9.19 1.19 12.17
C LYS A 41 -9.26 0.21 11.00
N ARG A 42 -9.77 0.66 9.83
CA ARG A 42 -9.80 -0.15 8.61
C ARG A 42 -8.41 -0.48 8.08
N VAL A 43 -7.55 0.53 7.97
CA VAL A 43 -6.15 0.40 7.52
C VAL A 43 -5.35 -0.57 8.41
N SER A 44 -5.70 -0.65 9.69
CA SER A 44 -5.12 -1.61 10.63
C SER A 44 -5.67 -3.04 10.51
N CYS A 45 -6.85 -3.24 9.90
CA CYS A 45 -7.51 -4.55 9.80
C CYS A 45 -7.37 -5.21 8.43
N ASP A 46 -7.24 -4.44 7.36
CA ASP A 46 -7.26 -4.94 5.99
C ASP A 46 -6.00 -4.51 5.21
N LYS A 47 -5.26 -5.51 4.71
CA LYS A 47 -3.95 -5.35 4.05
C LYS A 47 -4.08 -4.61 2.72
N ASP A 48 -5.15 -4.87 1.98
CA ASP A 48 -5.44 -4.23 0.70
C ASP A 48 -5.89 -2.77 0.91
N SER A 49 -6.51 -2.51 2.06
CA SER A 49 -6.97 -1.18 2.46
C SER A 49 -5.84 -0.21 2.81
N ILE A 50 -4.58 -0.65 2.93
CA ILE A 50 -3.47 0.24 3.32
C ILE A 50 -3.14 1.23 2.19
N MET A 51 -3.14 0.78 0.94
CA MET A 51 -2.88 1.66 -0.21
C MET A 51 -4.06 2.59 -0.49
N ILE A 52 -5.29 2.05 -0.42
CA ILE A 52 -6.52 2.81 -0.67
C ILE A 52 -6.75 3.83 0.46
N GLY A 53 -6.52 3.45 1.71
CA GLY A 53 -6.64 4.32 2.87
C GLY A 53 -5.69 5.51 2.81
N GLY A 54 -4.42 5.30 2.42
CA GLY A 54 -3.48 6.41 2.24
C GLY A 54 -3.94 7.44 1.19
N ARG A 55 -4.51 6.98 0.06
CA ARG A 55 -5.06 7.86 -0.98
C ARG A 55 -6.29 8.63 -0.47
N ILE A 56 -7.16 7.97 0.29
CA ILE A 56 -8.36 8.63 0.83
C ILE A 56 -8.00 9.67 1.88
N LEU A 57 -7.05 9.41 2.78
CA LEU A 57 -6.55 10.44 3.69
C LEU A 57 -5.94 11.64 2.95
N LEU A 58 -5.23 11.39 1.85
CA LEU A 58 -4.68 12.45 1.01
C LEU A 58 -5.79 13.30 0.38
N PHE A 59 -6.76 12.67 -0.29
CA PHE A 59 -7.88 13.38 -0.91
C PHE A 59 -8.73 14.12 0.13
N ALA A 60 -8.99 13.50 1.28
CA ALA A 60 -9.69 14.13 2.38
C ALA A 60 -8.95 15.36 2.94
N GLY A 61 -7.63 15.26 3.12
CA GLY A 61 -6.80 16.38 3.56
C GLY A 61 -6.82 17.55 2.57
N ILE A 62 -6.66 17.27 1.27
CA ILE A 62 -6.74 18.28 0.21
C ILE A 62 -8.14 18.92 0.17
N PHE A 63 -9.20 18.12 0.31
CA PHE A 63 -10.57 18.61 0.35
C PHE A 63 -10.82 19.54 1.55
N LEU A 64 -10.33 19.19 2.74
CA LEU A 64 -10.44 20.04 3.93
C LEU A 64 -9.67 21.36 3.77
N LEU A 65 -8.49 21.32 3.14
CA LEU A 65 -7.73 22.54 2.83
C LEU A 65 -8.51 23.45 1.89
N PHE A 66 -9.09 22.88 0.83
CA PHE A 66 -9.91 23.63 -0.12
C PHE A 66 -11.13 24.29 0.57
N MET A 67 -11.89 23.51 1.34
CA MET A 67 -13.02 24.02 2.12
C MET A 67 -12.61 25.08 3.15
N GLY A 68 -11.46 24.89 3.82
CA GLY A 68 -10.91 25.85 4.77
C GLY A 68 -10.54 27.19 4.11
N THR A 69 -9.94 27.17 2.91
CA THR A 69 -9.62 28.41 2.20
C THR A 69 -10.88 29.18 1.79
N ILE A 70 -11.92 28.48 1.30
CA ILE A 70 -13.21 29.10 0.98
C ILE A 70 -13.86 29.68 2.24
N ALA A 71 -13.86 28.95 3.36
CA ALA A 71 -14.46 29.41 4.61
C ALA A 71 -13.76 30.64 5.22
N ILE A 72 -12.45 30.79 5.01
CA ILE A 72 -11.71 31.97 5.44
C ILE A 72 -12.06 33.19 4.57
N ILE A 73 -12.20 33.00 3.24
CA ILE A 73 -12.55 34.07 2.31
C ILE A 73 -14.01 34.51 2.48
N ALA A 74 -14.93 33.56 2.62
CA ALA A 74 -16.37 33.81 2.78
C ALA A 74 -16.80 34.02 4.25
N GLY A 75 -15.84 34.15 5.17
CA GLY A 75 -16.10 34.25 6.61
C GLY A 75 -16.83 35.54 6.99
N PRO A 76 -17.36 35.62 8.23
CA PRO A 76 -18.15 36.75 8.69
C PRO A 76 -17.36 38.07 8.62
N GLU A 77 -18.03 39.11 8.09
CA GLU A 77 -17.50 40.48 7.98
C GLU A 77 -17.50 41.20 9.33
N ASP A 78 -18.36 40.76 10.26
CA ASP A 78 -18.48 41.35 11.59
C ASP A 78 -17.18 41.23 12.40
N PRO A 79 -16.55 42.35 12.81
CA PRO A 79 -15.24 42.34 13.43
C PRO A 79 -15.19 41.64 14.80
N SER A 80 -16.32 41.56 15.51
CA SER A 80 -16.43 40.89 16.82
C SER A 80 -16.41 39.36 16.72
N GLN A 81 -16.89 38.79 15.60
CA GLN A 81 -16.93 37.34 15.36
C GLN A 81 -15.87 36.88 14.35
N ALA A 82 -15.28 37.82 13.60
CA ALA A 82 -14.26 37.53 12.60
C ALA A 82 -13.02 36.85 13.20
N VAL A 83 -12.56 37.29 14.38
CA VAL A 83 -11.35 36.71 15.01
C VAL A 83 -11.61 35.29 15.48
N THR A 84 -12.69 35.07 16.23
CA THR A 84 -13.08 33.75 16.77
C THR A 84 -13.42 32.77 15.65
N GLY A 85 -14.21 33.20 14.67
CA GLY A 85 -14.61 32.37 13.52
C GLY A 85 -13.42 31.98 12.64
N ARG A 86 -12.55 32.93 12.28
CA ARG A 86 -11.37 32.63 11.45
C ARG A 86 -10.39 31.71 12.17
N LEU A 87 -10.19 31.88 13.48
CA LEU A 87 -9.34 30.97 14.27
C LEU A 87 -9.93 29.55 14.30
N GLN A 88 -11.24 29.43 14.49
CA GLN A 88 -11.92 28.13 14.45
C GLN A 88 -11.76 27.44 13.10
N TYR A 89 -11.97 28.14 11.98
CA TYR A 89 -11.79 27.57 10.64
C TYR A 89 -10.34 27.17 10.37
N PHE A 90 -9.39 27.98 10.83
CA PHE A 90 -7.97 27.67 10.70
C PHE A 90 -7.59 26.38 11.42
N VAL A 91 -7.98 26.23 12.69
CA VAL A 91 -7.65 25.02 13.46
C VAL A 91 -8.39 23.79 12.91
N LEU A 92 -9.70 23.91 12.63
CA LEU A 92 -10.51 22.77 12.25
C LEU A 92 -10.28 22.30 10.81
N PHE A 93 -10.01 23.20 9.86
CA PHE A 93 -9.87 22.83 8.45
C PHE A 93 -8.42 22.89 7.97
N ILE A 94 -7.68 23.95 8.30
CA ILE A 94 -6.31 24.11 7.81
C ILE A 94 -5.34 23.19 8.55
N CYS A 95 -5.25 23.30 9.88
CA CYS A 95 -4.32 22.48 10.66
C CYS A 95 -4.62 20.98 10.50
N SER A 96 -5.90 20.61 10.53
CA SER A 96 -6.31 19.22 10.34
C SER A 96 -6.05 18.74 8.90
N GLY A 97 -6.37 19.55 7.88
CA GLY A 97 -6.17 19.21 6.47
C GLY A 97 -4.70 18.97 6.15
N VAL A 98 -3.79 19.82 6.68
CA VAL A 98 -2.34 19.60 6.57
C VAL A 98 -1.95 18.28 7.25
N ALA A 99 -2.38 18.06 8.49
CA ALA A 99 -2.04 16.83 9.23
C ALA A 99 -2.48 15.56 8.48
N LEU A 100 -3.73 15.51 8.00
CA LEU A 100 -4.27 14.38 7.24
C LEU A 100 -3.49 14.15 5.94
N THR A 101 -3.16 15.21 5.22
CA THR A 101 -2.37 15.15 3.98
C THR A 101 -1.01 14.51 4.23
N LEU A 102 -0.30 14.94 5.28
CA LEU A 102 1.01 14.39 5.65
C LEU A 102 0.92 12.91 6.06
N ILE A 103 -0.11 12.54 6.83
CA ILE A 103 -0.35 11.14 7.22
C ILE A 103 -0.68 10.29 5.99
N GLY A 104 -1.50 10.79 5.07
CA GLY A 104 -1.84 10.14 3.80
C GLY A 104 -0.61 9.83 2.96
N ILE A 105 0.26 10.82 2.74
CA ILE A 105 1.53 10.66 2.00
C ILE A 105 2.42 9.60 2.68
N LYS A 106 2.57 9.67 4.01
CA LYS A 106 3.35 8.69 4.78
C LYS A 106 2.80 7.26 4.61
N ASN A 107 1.48 7.09 4.62
CA ASN A 107 0.84 5.78 4.45
C ASN A 107 1.00 5.26 3.02
N ILE A 108 0.89 6.10 1.99
CA ILE A 108 1.14 5.71 0.60
C ILE A 108 2.58 5.23 0.41
N LYS A 109 3.56 5.96 0.96
CA LYS A 109 4.99 5.55 0.89
C LYS A 109 5.22 4.20 1.56
N LYS A 110 4.63 3.97 2.73
CA LYS A 110 4.69 2.67 3.43
C LYS A 110 4.05 1.55 2.60
N ALA A 111 2.87 1.79 2.02
CA ALA A 111 2.17 0.83 1.18
C ALA A 111 3.01 0.42 -0.04
N LYS A 112 3.64 1.39 -0.72
CA LYS A 112 4.53 1.12 -1.85
C LYS A 112 5.73 0.25 -1.47
N ARG A 113 6.35 0.49 -0.31
CA ARG A 113 7.44 -0.37 0.21
C ARG A 113 6.97 -1.79 0.46
N ILE A 114 5.84 -1.96 1.14
CA ILE A 114 5.26 -3.29 1.41
C ILE A 114 4.99 -4.05 0.11
N LYS A 115 4.41 -3.38 -0.89
CA LYS A 115 4.20 -3.96 -2.23
C LYS A 115 5.52 -4.38 -2.88
N LYS A 116 6.56 -3.55 -2.80
CA LYS A 116 7.89 -3.88 -3.34
C LYS A 116 8.49 -5.11 -2.65
N TYR A 117 8.35 -5.22 -1.32
CA TYR A 117 8.81 -6.42 -0.61
C TYR A 117 8.05 -7.67 -1.04
N MET A 118 6.71 -7.60 -1.12
CA MET A 118 5.89 -8.72 -1.57
C MET A 118 6.26 -9.18 -2.98
N ASP A 119 6.50 -8.25 -3.90
CA ASP A 119 6.93 -8.53 -5.27
C ASP A 119 8.27 -9.29 -5.31
N LEU A 120 9.27 -8.83 -4.55
CA LEU A 120 10.57 -9.50 -4.46
C LEU A 120 10.51 -10.89 -3.81
N ILE A 121 9.60 -11.07 -2.85
CA ILE A 121 9.49 -12.31 -2.07
C ILE A 121 8.67 -13.36 -2.81
N ILE A 122 7.53 -12.96 -3.39
CA ILE A 122 6.56 -13.87 -4.03
C ILE A 122 6.95 -14.13 -5.48
N HIS A 123 7.24 -13.09 -6.28
CA HIS A 123 7.54 -13.27 -7.71
C HIS A 123 9.00 -13.67 -7.96
N LEU A 124 9.95 -13.05 -7.26
CA LEU A 124 11.38 -13.32 -7.44
C LEU A 124 11.94 -14.37 -6.49
N GLY A 125 11.15 -14.85 -5.52
CA GLY A 125 11.55 -15.91 -4.60
C GLY A 125 12.72 -15.55 -3.68
N ILE A 126 13.00 -14.26 -3.47
CA ILE A 126 14.15 -13.82 -2.67
C ILE A 126 13.84 -14.01 -1.19
N ARG A 127 14.61 -14.89 -0.52
CA ARG A 127 14.42 -15.23 0.90
C ARG A 127 15.39 -14.54 1.87
N SER A 128 16.49 -13.99 1.38
CA SER A 128 17.49 -13.30 2.21
C SER A 128 17.16 -11.83 2.37
N LEU A 129 17.12 -11.33 3.62
CA LEU A 129 16.84 -9.92 3.92
C LEU A 129 17.89 -8.99 3.29
N THR A 130 19.16 -9.40 3.29
CA THR A 130 20.26 -8.63 2.68
C THR A 130 20.09 -8.50 1.17
N LYS A 131 19.66 -9.58 0.49
CA LYS A 131 19.35 -9.53 -0.95
C LYS A 131 18.13 -8.67 -1.24
N ILE A 132 17.08 -8.75 -0.40
CA ILE A 132 15.90 -7.89 -0.51
C ILE A 132 16.33 -6.42 -0.38
N ALA A 133 17.17 -6.06 0.59
CA ALA A 133 17.68 -4.71 0.77
C ALA A 133 18.45 -4.23 -0.47
N ALA A 134 19.38 -5.05 -0.99
CA ALA A 134 20.19 -4.73 -2.16
C ALA A 134 19.35 -4.51 -3.42
N VAL A 135 18.42 -5.42 -3.73
CA VAL A 135 17.56 -5.33 -4.94
C VAL A 135 16.49 -4.26 -4.80
N SER A 136 15.95 -4.06 -3.59
CA SER A 136 14.94 -3.02 -3.35
C SER A 136 15.52 -1.61 -3.25
N GLY A 137 16.83 -1.45 -3.08
CA GLY A 137 17.47 -0.15 -2.81
C GLY A 137 17.04 0.45 -1.46
N ILE A 138 16.65 -0.39 -0.50
CA ILE A 138 16.20 0.02 0.84
C ILE A 138 17.28 -0.35 1.85
N SER A 139 17.48 0.47 2.88
CA SER A 139 18.50 0.20 3.89
C SER A 139 18.22 -1.13 4.61
N PRO A 140 19.28 -1.94 4.89
CA PRO A 140 19.13 -3.22 5.58
C PRO A 140 18.37 -3.10 6.91
N ASP A 141 18.68 -2.09 7.71
CA ASP A 141 18.02 -1.84 9.01
C ASP A 141 16.50 -1.62 8.87
N LEU A 142 16.07 -1.00 7.77
CA LEU A 142 14.65 -0.76 7.54
C LEU A 142 13.95 -2.05 7.09
N VAL A 143 14.62 -2.89 6.30
CA VAL A 143 14.12 -4.21 5.90
C VAL A 143 14.00 -5.12 7.12
N GLU A 144 15.03 -5.19 7.96
CA GLU A 144 15.01 -5.98 9.21
C GLU A 144 13.89 -5.54 10.16
N LYS A 145 13.48 -4.26 10.12
CA LYS A 145 12.36 -3.75 10.92
C LYS A 145 10.99 -3.93 10.27
N ASP A 146 10.90 -3.84 8.95
CA ASP A 146 9.62 -3.84 8.22
C ASP A 146 9.13 -5.27 7.93
N ILE A 147 10.03 -6.23 7.64
CA ILE A 147 9.66 -7.62 7.31
C ILE A 147 8.95 -8.32 8.48
N PRO A 148 9.45 -8.29 9.73
CA PRO A 148 8.74 -8.90 10.86
C PRO A 148 7.34 -8.31 11.06
N LYS A 149 7.21 -6.98 10.93
CA LYS A 149 5.91 -6.30 11.02
C LYS A 149 4.95 -6.69 9.91
N MET A 150 5.48 -7.09 8.75
CA MET A 150 4.66 -7.63 7.66
C MET A 150 4.19 -9.04 7.96
N LEU A 151 5.02 -9.87 8.59
CA LEU A 151 4.64 -11.21 9.07
C LEU A 151 3.55 -11.11 10.14
N ASP A 152 3.73 -10.24 11.14
CA ASP A 152 2.75 -10.03 12.23
C ASP A 152 1.39 -9.55 11.70
N LYS A 153 1.41 -8.72 10.65
CA LYS A 153 0.20 -8.23 9.98
C LYS A 153 -0.38 -9.25 9.01
N GLY A 154 0.32 -10.35 8.76
CA GLY A 154 -0.08 -11.47 7.93
C GLY A 154 0.08 -11.25 6.42
N PHE A 155 0.86 -10.27 5.96
CA PHE A 155 1.05 -10.04 4.51
C PHE A 155 1.62 -11.26 3.78
N LEU A 156 2.33 -12.11 4.50
CA LEU A 156 2.88 -13.37 4.01
C LEU A 156 2.31 -14.50 4.88
N PRO A 157 1.10 -15.00 4.57
CA PRO A 157 0.51 -16.10 5.34
C PRO A 157 1.43 -17.33 5.33
N GLY A 158 1.59 -17.96 6.49
CA GLY A 158 2.44 -19.13 6.68
C GLY A 158 3.95 -18.86 6.71
N ALA A 159 4.41 -17.68 6.28
CA ALA A 159 5.82 -17.35 6.31
C ALA A 159 6.30 -17.02 7.72
N TYR A 160 7.52 -17.43 8.05
CA TYR A 160 8.17 -17.11 9.31
C TYR A 160 9.64 -16.78 9.09
N MET A 161 10.22 -16.04 10.03
CA MET A 161 11.63 -15.68 10.00
C MET A 161 12.45 -16.76 10.69
N ASN A 162 13.52 -17.22 10.05
CA ASN A 162 14.54 -18.05 10.69
C ASN A 162 15.64 -17.14 11.24
N ASP A 163 15.58 -16.87 12.54
CA ASP A 163 16.51 -15.97 13.23
C ASP A 163 17.97 -16.44 13.16
N VAL A 164 18.22 -17.75 13.02
CA VAL A 164 19.57 -18.32 12.93
C VAL A 164 20.24 -18.00 11.60
N ARG A 165 19.46 -17.98 10.51
CA ARG A 165 19.99 -17.75 9.14
C ARG A 165 19.70 -16.36 8.60
N LYS A 166 18.90 -15.55 9.31
CA LYS A 166 18.32 -14.28 8.80
C LYS A 166 17.67 -14.47 7.42
N GLU A 167 16.91 -15.55 7.29
CA GLU A 167 16.21 -15.92 6.07
C GLU A 167 14.71 -16.04 6.32
N LEU A 168 13.94 -15.62 5.33
CA LEU A 168 12.49 -15.76 5.29
C LEU A 168 12.14 -17.17 4.78
N VAL A 169 11.49 -17.97 5.61
CA VAL A 169 11.03 -19.31 5.22
C VAL A 169 9.56 -19.22 4.84
N ILE A 170 9.25 -19.70 3.64
CA ILE A 170 7.88 -19.81 3.12
C ILE A 170 7.61 -21.31 2.95
N PRO A 171 6.81 -21.93 3.83
CA PRO A 171 6.48 -23.33 3.70
C PRO A 171 5.55 -23.54 2.50
N ASP A 172 5.78 -24.61 1.75
CA ASP A 172 5.03 -24.98 0.53
C ASP A 172 3.67 -25.59 0.90
N THR A 173 2.83 -24.76 1.53
CA THR A 173 1.67 -25.19 2.32
C THR A 173 0.35 -24.98 1.58
N GLY A 174 0.40 -24.93 0.24
CA GLY A 174 -0.79 -24.70 -0.58
C GLY A 174 -1.40 -23.30 -0.40
N PHE A 175 -0.63 -22.35 0.15
CA PHE A 175 -1.02 -20.95 0.19
C PHE A 175 -1.05 -20.38 -1.22
N GLU A 176 -2.25 -20.22 -1.76
CA GLU A 176 -2.46 -19.38 -2.93
C GLU A 176 -2.25 -17.92 -2.46
N TYR A 177 -1.03 -17.42 -2.64
CA TYR A 177 -0.78 -15.99 -2.52
C TYR A 177 -1.64 -15.33 -3.59
N GLU A 178 -2.75 -14.70 -3.18
CA GLU A 178 -3.52 -13.83 -4.06
C GLU A 178 -2.54 -12.83 -4.65
N ALA A 179 -2.13 -13.08 -5.90
CA ALA A 179 -1.19 -12.24 -6.61
C ALA A 179 -1.77 -10.85 -6.58
N TYR A 180 -1.06 -9.92 -5.94
CA TYR A 180 -1.36 -8.51 -6.09
C TYR A 180 -1.37 -8.24 -7.60
N PRO A 181 -2.49 -7.84 -8.22
CA PRO A 181 -2.69 -8.02 -9.65
C PRO A 181 -1.81 -7.05 -10.42
N GLN A 182 -0.58 -7.44 -10.73
CA GLN A 182 0.37 -6.65 -11.51
C GLN A 182 1.35 -7.55 -12.28
N HIS A 183 0.90 -8.65 -12.88
CA HIS A 183 1.52 -9.06 -14.13
C HIS A 183 1.13 -8.01 -15.17
N TYR A 184 1.82 -6.86 -15.16
CA TYR A 184 1.72 -5.89 -16.23
C TYR A 184 2.50 -6.49 -17.41
N GLN A 185 1.82 -7.35 -18.16
CA GLN A 185 2.33 -7.79 -19.45
C GLN A 185 2.22 -6.59 -20.39
N PHE A 186 3.33 -6.23 -21.02
CA PHE A 186 3.35 -5.19 -22.03
C PHE A 186 3.79 -5.79 -23.35
N SER A 187 3.13 -5.37 -24.44
CA SER A 187 3.55 -5.71 -25.78
C SER A 187 4.72 -4.81 -26.16
N VAL A 188 5.90 -5.39 -26.30
CA VAL A 188 7.09 -4.72 -26.83
C VAL A 188 7.41 -5.27 -28.20
N GLN A 189 7.73 -4.36 -29.11
CA GLN A 189 8.21 -4.74 -30.41
C GLN A 189 9.69 -5.13 -30.31
N CYS A 190 10.02 -6.31 -30.80
CA CYS A 190 11.39 -6.78 -30.91
C CYS A 190 12.15 -5.93 -31.93
N LYS A 191 13.25 -5.28 -31.52
CA LYS A 191 14.08 -4.47 -32.43
C LYS A 191 14.80 -5.29 -33.50
N ASN A 192 14.96 -6.59 -33.31
CA ASN A 192 15.69 -7.45 -34.23
C ASN A 192 14.82 -7.99 -35.39
N CYS A 193 13.55 -8.34 -35.12
CA CYS A 193 12.67 -8.95 -36.13
C CYS A 193 11.33 -8.22 -36.33
N GLY A 194 11.04 -7.18 -35.55
CA GLY A 194 9.79 -6.41 -35.65
C GLY A 194 8.56 -7.09 -35.04
N ALA A 195 8.68 -8.31 -34.50
CA ALA A 195 7.56 -9.02 -33.88
C ALA A 195 7.17 -8.42 -32.52
N ASN A 196 5.87 -8.41 -32.23
CA ASN A 196 5.35 -8.02 -30.93
C ASN A 196 5.42 -9.20 -29.96
N ASN A 197 6.10 -9.00 -28.84
CA ASN A 197 6.23 -9.99 -27.78
C ASN A 197 5.55 -9.44 -26.53
N THR A 198 4.82 -10.29 -25.81
CA THR A 198 4.31 -9.97 -24.48
C THR A 198 5.38 -10.34 -23.47
N VAL A 199 5.86 -9.36 -22.72
CA VAL A 199 6.90 -9.62 -21.72
C VAL A 199 6.41 -9.22 -20.34
N THR A 200 6.94 -9.90 -19.33
CA THR A 200 6.58 -9.69 -17.94
C THR A 200 7.57 -8.73 -17.29
N TYR A 201 7.06 -7.72 -16.59
CA TYR A 201 7.87 -6.72 -15.89
C TYR A 201 8.93 -7.35 -14.99
N GLY A 202 10.18 -6.90 -15.11
CA GLY A 202 11.29 -7.31 -14.25
C GLY A 202 11.98 -8.64 -14.60
N PHE A 203 11.53 -9.38 -15.62
CA PHE A 203 12.16 -10.62 -16.07
C PHE A 203 12.84 -10.46 -17.44
N PRO A 204 14.03 -11.05 -17.67
CA PRO A 204 14.65 -11.07 -18.99
C PRO A 204 13.75 -11.86 -19.95
N ALA A 205 13.34 -11.22 -21.04
CA ALA A 205 12.48 -11.83 -22.04
C ALA A 205 13.23 -12.00 -23.36
N TYR A 206 12.97 -13.13 -24.02
CA TYR A 206 13.49 -13.46 -25.34
C TYR A 206 12.36 -13.38 -26.34
N CYS A 207 12.67 -12.91 -27.54
CA CYS A 207 11.71 -12.89 -28.63
C CYS A 207 11.32 -14.32 -29.02
N GLU A 208 10.03 -14.64 -29.03
CA GLU A 208 9.50 -15.96 -29.40
C GLU A 208 9.81 -16.33 -30.85
N TYR A 209 10.02 -15.32 -31.71
CA TYR A 209 10.21 -15.49 -33.15
C TYR A 209 11.67 -15.61 -33.57
N CYS A 210 12.58 -14.90 -32.91
CA CYS A 210 14.00 -14.85 -33.32
C CYS A 210 14.98 -15.12 -32.19
N SER A 211 14.50 -15.49 -31.00
CA SER A 211 15.30 -15.81 -29.81
C SER A 211 16.27 -14.70 -29.36
N SER A 212 16.11 -13.48 -29.88
CA SER A 212 16.92 -12.34 -29.45
C SER A 212 16.46 -11.78 -28.10
N LEU A 213 17.39 -11.26 -27.31
CA LEU A 213 17.09 -10.62 -26.03
C LEU A 213 16.32 -9.31 -26.25
N ILE A 214 15.21 -9.12 -25.53
CA ILE A 214 14.37 -7.93 -25.59
C ILE A 214 14.93 -6.87 -24.63
N ASN A 215 15.72 -5.94 -25.15
CA ASN A 215 16.41 -4.91 -24.36
C ASN A 215 15.59 -3.63 -24.10
N ASN A 216 14.37 -3.53 -24.65
CA ASN A 216 13.46 -2.40 -24.51
C ASN A 216 12.31 -2.67 -23.51
N ALA A 217 12.42 -3.73 -22.72
CA ALA A 217 11.48 -4.01 -21.64
C ALA A 217 11.71 -3.05 -20.45
N PRO A 218 10.69 -2.32 -19.95
CA PRO A 218 10.79 -1.62 -18.67
C PRO A 218 11.10 -2.62 -17.55
N TYR A 219 12.27 -2.44 -16.94
CA TYR A 219 12.75 -3.14 -15.74
C TYR A 219 12.40 -2.37 -14.47
#